data_AF-A0A950SPQ5-F1
#
_entry.id   AF-A0A950SPQ5-F1
#
_cell.length_a   1.000
_cell.length_b   1.000
_cell.length_c   1.000
_cell.angle_alpha   90.00
_cell.angle_beta   90.00
_cell.angle_gamma   90.00
#
_symmetry.space_group_name_H-M   'P 1'
#
loop_
_entity.id
_entity.type
_entity.pdbx_description
1 polymer ?
#
loop_
_entity_poly.entity_id
_entity_poly.type
_entity_poly.pdbx_seq_one_letter_code
_entity_poly.pdbx_strand_id
1 'polypeptide(L)'
;MRLPKAYAKRLLGPVLDRIEFNRLPPAAQQTARADAVGLRGSDPGAEMAIAAALEWIGRAQDCSRNADGGVGRHYSLITGWGSSYPETTGYIVPTMLDQAARRRDEALRRRAERMLDWLLSIQFRKAGFAAEPSTKLRRYR
;
A
#
# COMPACT_ATOMS: atom_id res chain seq x y z
N MET A 1 -18.42 36.27 10.45
CA MET A 1 -18.24 35.45 11.68
C MET A 1 -17.71 34.08 11.27
N ARG A 2 -16.41 33.80 11.46
CA ARG A 2 -15.81 32.48 11.10
C ARG A 2 -16.07 31.50 12.24
N LEU A 3 -16.80 30.43 11.97
CA LEU A 3 -16.99 29.35 12.94
C LEU A 3 -15.64 28.66 13.21
N PRO A 4 -15.33 28.29 14.47
CA PRO A 4 -14.14 27.51 14.79
C PRO A 4 -14.10 26.21 13.99
N LYS A 5 -12.92 25.82 13.45
CA LYS A 5 -12.76 24.63 12.57
C LYS A 5 -13.39 23.35 13.15
N ALA A 6 -13.33 23.17 14.47
CA ALA A 6 -13.92 22.02 15.15
C ALA A 6 -15.46 21.99 15.06
N TYR A 7 -16.10 23.16 15.10
CA TYR A 7 -17.56 23.30 15.03
C TYR A 7 -18.09 23.06 13.62
N ALA A 8 -17.37 23.57 12.61
CA ALA A 8 -17.69 23.33 11.20
C ALA A 8 -17.55 21.84 10.81
N LYS A 9 -16.53 21.15 11.32
CA LYS A 9 -16.32 19.69 11.08
C LYS A 9 -17.47 18.84 11.64
N ARG A 10 -18.01 19.20 12.81
CA ARG A 10 -19.13 18.46 13.44
C ARG A 10 -20.47 18.69 12.72
N LEU A 11 -20.70 19.89 12.21
CA LEU A 11 -21.93 20.23 11.47
C LEU A 11 -21.92 19.69 10.04
N LEU A 12 -20.78 19.73 9.35
CA LEU A 12 -20.66 19.31 7.95
C LEU A 12 -20.20 17.86 7.78
N GLY A 13 -19.70 17.22 8.83
CA GLY A 13 -19.17 15.85 8.80
C GLY A 13 -20.06 14.86 8.04
N PRO A 14 -21.34 14.69 8.41
CA PRO A 14 -22.23 13.75 7.73
C PRO A 14 -22.43 14.03 6.24
N VAL A 15 -22.37 15.30 5.84
CA VAL A 15 -22.48 15.72 4.44
C VAL A 15 -21.19 15.40 3.68
N LEU A 16 -20.04 15.70 4.28
CA LEU A 16 -18.72 15.43 3.71
C LEU A 16 -18.50 13.92 3.56
N ASP A 17 -18.82 13.13 4.58
CA ASP A 17 -18.73 11.67 4.56
C ASP A 17 -19.59 11.08 3.43
N ARG A 18 -20.80 11.64 3.22
CA ARG A 18 -21.69 11.20 2.13
C ARG A 18 -21.17 11.59 0.76
N ILE A 19 -20.54 12.75 0.62
CA ILE A 19 -19.88 13.17 -0.63
C ILE A 19 -18.69 12.25 -0.92
N GLU A 20 -17.88 11.92 0.07
CA GLU A 20 -16.75 10.98 -0.08
C GLU A 20 -17.24 9.57 -0.44
N PHE A 21 -18.26 9.06 0.24
CA PHE A 21 -18.87 7.77 -0.08
C PHE A 21 -19.37 7.69 -1.52
N ASN A 22 -20.04 8.74 -2.02
CA ASN A 22 -20.56 8.78 -3.37
C ASN A 22 -19.47 8.83 -4.45
N ARG A 23 -18.23 9.21 -4.10
CA ARG A 23 -17.08 9.20 -5.01
C ARG A 23 -16.42 7.82 -5.12
N LEU A 24 -16.73 6.89 -4.22
CA LEU A 24 -16.18 5.53 -4.28
C LEU A 24 -16.76 4.76 -5.48
N PRO A 25 -15.99 3.86 -6.11
CA PRO A 25 -16.54 2.93 -7.09
C PRO A 25 -17.66 2.06 -6.50
N PRO A 26 -18.62 1.58 -7.32
CA PRO A 26 -19.75 0.79 -6.84
C PRO A 26 -19.37 -0.42 -5.98
N ALA A 27 -18.28 -1.12 -6.33
CA ALA A 27 -17.78 -2.25 -5.55
C ALA A 27 -17.33 -1.82 -4.14
N ALA A 28 -16.59 -0.72 -4.03
CA ALA A 28 -16.15 -0.18 -2.73
C ALA A 28 -17.33 0.31 -1.89
N GLN A 29 -18.37 0.89 -2.51
CA GLN A 29 -19.61 1.24 -1.83
C GLN A 29 -20.34 0.01 -1.27
N GLN A 30 -20.38 -1.08 -2.04
CA GLN A 30 -21.00 -2.34 -1.60
C GLN A 30 -20.25 -2.94 -0.41
N THR A 31 -18.92 -3.00 -0.47
CA THR A 31 -18.08 -3.48 0.65
C THR A 31 -18.27 -2.61 1.89
N ALA A 32 -18.21 -1.29 1.76
CA ALA A 32 -18.41 -0.38 2.89
C ALA A 32 -19.80 -0.54 3.55
N ARG A 33 -20.84 -0.78 2.75
CA ARG A 33 -22.19 -1.09 3.28
C ARG A 33 -22.21 -2.43 3.99
N ALA A 34 -21.52 -3.45 3.46
CA ALA A 34 -21.42 -4.75 4.11
C ALA A 34 -20.70 -4.64 5.46
N ASP A 35 -19.59 -3.89 5.51
CA ASP A 35 -18.81 -3.66 6.74
C ASP A 35 -19.61 -2.88 7.79
N ALA A 36 -20.47 -1.93 7.36
CA ALA A 36 -21.34 -1.17 8.26
C ALA A 36 -22.42 -2.02 8.95
N VAL A 37 -22.75 -3.20 8.40
CA VAL A 37 -23.63 -4.18 9.07
C VAL A 37 -22.89 -4.92 10.19
N GLY A 38 -21.56 -4.81 10.25
CA GLY A 38 -20.69 -5.45 11.23
C GLY A 38 -19.99 -6.69 10.68
N LEU A 39 -18.92 -7.11 11.36
CA LEU A 39 -18.17 -8.31 11.02
C LEU A 39 -19.06 -9.55 11.17
N ARG A 40 -19.21 -10.29 10.07
CA ARG A 40 -19.95 -11.55 10.06
C ARG A 40 -18.96 -12.70 10.25
N GLY A 41 -18.97 -13.33 11.42
CA GLY A 41 -18.21 -14.56 11.66
C GLY A 41 -17.33 -14.52 12.91
N SER A 42 -16.71 -15.67 13.19
CA SER A 42 -15.68 -15.82 14.20
C SER A 42 -14.34 -15.32 13.66
N ASP A 43 -13.46 -14.86 14.55
CA ASP A 43 -12.10 -14.42 14.20
C ASP A 43 -11.35 -15.58 13.50
N PRO A 44 -10.89 -15.39 12.24
CA PRO A 44 -10.16 -16.43 11.50
C PRO A 44 -8.76 -16.72 12.10
N GLY A 45 -8.31 -15.90 13.05
CA GLY A 45 -7.06 -16.08 13.76
C GLY A 45 -5.85 -15.48 13.05
N ALA A 46 -4.75 -15.40 13.80
CA ALA A 46 -3.53 -14.68 13.38
C ALA A 46 -2.93 -15.23 12.07
N GLU A 47 -2.91 -16.55 11.87
CA GLU A 47 -2.27 -17.14 10.68
C GLU A 47 -2.99 -16.80 9.38
N MET A 48 -4.33 -16.75 9.40
CA MET A 48 -5.12 -16.33 8.25
C MET A 48 -4.93 -14.83 7.98
N ALA A 49 -4.88 -14.01 9.02
CA ALA A 49 -4.60 -12.58 8.88
C ALA A 49 -3.20 -12.32 8.29
N ILE A 50 -2.19 -13.06 8.75
CA ILE A 50 -0.82 -12.99 8.21
C ILE A 50 -0.78 -13.42 6.74
N ALA A 51 -1.45 -14.53 6.39
CA ALA A 51 -1.52 -14.99 5.00
C ALA A 51 -2.16 -13.92 4.10
N ALA A 52 -3.29 -13.35 4.51
CA ALA A 52 -3.96 -12.28 3.77
C ALA A 52 -3.09 -11.03 3.63
N ALA A 53 -2.34 -10.65 4.67
CA ALA A 53 -1.41 -9.53 4.63
C ALA A 53 -0.25 -9.76 3.65
N LEU A 54 0.32 -10.96 3.62
CA LEU A 54 1.39 -11.33 2.68
C LEU A 54 0.88 -11.33 1.23
N GLU A 55 -0.32 -11.84 0.98
CA GLU A 55 -0.95 -11.75 -0.34
C GLU A 55 -1.22 -10.30 -0.75
N TRP A 56 -1.63 -9.45 0.18
CA TRP A 56 -1.85 -8.03 -0.08
C TRP A 56 -0.54 -7.32 -0.44
N ILE A 57 0.54 -7.58 0.28
CA ILE A 57 1.88 -7.06 -0.05
C ILE A 57 2.33 -7.56 -1.43
N GLY A 58 2.11 -8.84 -1.75
CA GLY A 58 2.40 -9.40 -3.06
C GLY A 58 1.64 -8.65 -4.17
N ARG A 59 0.34 -8.42 -3.98
CA ARG A 59 -0.48 -7.61 -4.90
C ARG A 59 0.02 -6.17 -5.00
N ALA A 60 0.43 -5.56 -3.89
CA ALA A 60 0.96 -4.19 -3.88
C ALA A 60 2.28 -4.04 -4.66
N GLN A 61 3.08 -5.11 -4.71
CA GLN A 61 4.28 -5.19 -5.56
C GLN A 61 3.90 -5.38 -7.03
N ASP A 62 3.02 -6.34 -7.32
CA ASP A 62 2.66 -6.71 -8.71
C ASP A 62 1.87 -5.63 -9.43
N CYS A 63 1.06 -4.88 -8.69
CA CYS A 63 0.20 -3.83 -9.22
C CYS A 63 0.71 -2.42 -8.92
N SER A 64 1.94 -2.26 -8.41
CA SER A 64 2.51 -0.93 -8.18
C SER A 64 2.47 -0.11 -9.47
N ARG A 65 2.21 1.20 -9.37
CA ARG A 65 2.02 2.05 -10.55
C ARG A 65 3.20 2.03 -11.53
N ASN A 66 4.39 1.73 -11.04
CA ASN A 66 5.63 1.73 -11.81
C ASN A 66 6.07 0.33 -12.26
N ALA A 67 5.51 -0.74 -11.67
CA ALA A 67 5.84 -2.14 -11.96
C ALA A 67 7.36 -2.42 -12.01
N ASP A 68 8.10 -1.84 -11.07
CA ASP A 68 9.56 -1.78 -11.06
C ASP A 68 10.23 -2.74 -10.05
N GLY A 69 9.43 -3.54 -9.35
CA GLY A 69 9.89 -4.49 -8.32
C GLY A 69 9.77 -3.96 -6.90
N GLY A 70 9.56 -2.65 -6.71
CA GLY A 70 9.22 -2.06 -5.42
C GLY A 70 7.74 -2.24 -5.05
N VAL A 71 7.38 -1.88 -3.82
CA VAL A 71 6.01 -2.02 -3.29
C VAL A 71 5.29 -0.66 -3.29
N GLY A 72 4.06 -0.65 -3.81
CA GLY A 72 3.22 0.54 -3.84
C GLY A 72 3.01 1.16 -2.45
N ARG A 73 3.28 2.46 -2.32
CA ARG A 73 3.26 3.18 -1.03
C ARG A 73 1.88 3.29 -0.37
N HIS A 74 0.82 3.16 -1.17
CA HIS A 74 -0.57 3.18 -0.72
C HIS A 74 -1.48 2.54 -1.76
N TYR A 75 -2.69 2.21 -1.33
CA TYR A 75 -3.81 1.90 -2.20
C TYR A 75 -4.93 2.92 -1.95
N SER A 76 -5.51 3.43 -3.03
CA SER A 76 -6.67 4.30 -3.02
C SER A 76 -7.84 3.57 -3.65
N LEU A 77 -9.00 3.58 -2.99
CA LEU A 77 -10.23 3.02 -3.55
C LEU A 77 -10.69 3.75 -4.82
N ILE A 78 -10.16 4.95 -5.10
CA ILE A 78 -10.52 5.76 -6.28
C ILE A 78 -9.46 5.67 -7.36
N THR A 79 -8.18 5.77 -6.98
CA THR A 79 -7.06 5.90 -7.93
C THR A 79 -6.18 4.65 -8.02
N GLY A 80 -6.49 3.59 -7.26
CA GLY A 80 -5.75 2.34 -7.24
C GLY A 80 -4.40 2.44 -6.54
N TRP A 81 -3.47 1.60 -6.98
CA TRP A 81 -2.14 1.47 -6.39
C TRP A 81 -1.25 2.68 -6.67
N GLY A 82 -0.52 3.12 -5.63
CA GLY A 82 0.50 4.15 -5.74
C GLY A 82 1.80 3.64 -6.40
N SER A 83 2.72 4.58 -6.62
CA SER A 83 4.11 4.26 -6.99
C SER A 83 4.83 3.51 -5.88
N SER A 84 5.83 2.72 -6.30
CA SER A 84 6.82 2.14 -5.40
C SER A 84 7.52 3.21 -4.58
N TYR A 85 7.79 2.92 -3.30
CA TYR A 85 8.45 3.88 -2.40
C TYR A 85 9.55 3.21 -1.56
N PRO A 86 10.76 3.80 -1.47
CA PRO A 86 11.92 3.09 -0.92
C PRO A 86 11.75 2.76 0.56
N GLU A 87 11.20 3.69 1.34
CA GLU A 87 10.94 3.48 2.77
C GLU A 87 9.94 2.34 2.99
N THR A 88 8.81 2.36 2.29
CA THR A 88 7.79 1.31 2.37
C THR A 88 8.36 -0.05 1.97
N THR A 89 9.09 -0.10 0.86
CA THR A 89 9.70 -1.33 0.35
C THR A 89 10.77 -1.86 1.31
N GLY A 90 11.60 -0.97 1.86
CA GLY A 90 12.69 -1.32 2.78
C GLY A 90 12.21 -1.99 4.06
N TYR A 91 11.10 -1.52 4.66
CA TYR A 91 10.53 -2.17 5.84
C TYR A 91 9.80 -3.49 5.54
N ILE A 92 9.35 -3.69 4.29
CA ILE A 92 8.68 -4.92 3.86
C ILE A 92 9.67 -6.06 3.61
N VAL A 93 10.85 -5.78 3.04
CA VAL A 93 11.89 -6.79 2.75
C VAL A 93 12.16 -7.75 3.91
N PRO A 94 12.49 -7.30 5.15
CA PRO A 94 12.77 -8.21 6.25
C PRO A 94 11.55 -9.07 6.62
N THR A 95 10.34 -8.52 6.52
CA THR A 95 9.10 -9.26 6.76
C THR A 95 8.92 -10.39 5.74
N MET A 96 9.14 -10.13 4.46
CA MET A 96 9.01 -11.12 3.40
C MET A 96 10.06 -12.24 3.52
N LEU A 97 11.30 -11.90 3.90
CA LEU A 97 12.37 -12.88 4.12
C LEU A 97 12.11 -13.76 5.34
N ASP A 98 11.68 -13.19 6.47
CA ASP A 98 11.31 -13.94 7.67
C ASP A 98 10.17 -14.93 7.38
N GLN A 99 9.12 -14.48 6.70
CA GLN A 99 8.00 -15.35 6.34
C GLN A 99 8.38 -16.40 5.29
N ALA A 100 9.24 -16.07 4.32
CA ALA A 100 9.78 -17.02 3.37
C ALA A 100 10.52 -18.17 4.09
N ALA A 101 11.34 -17.84 5.09
CA ALA A 101 12.08 -18.84 5.87
C ALA A 101 11.14 -19.72 6.72
N ARG A 102 10.21 -19.11 7.47
CA ARG A 102 9.26 -19.83 8.35
C ARG A 102 8.34 -20.76 7.58
N ARG A 103 7.86 -20.31 6.42
CA ARG A 103 6.89 -21.03 5.59
C ARG A 103 7.55 -21.90 4.51
N ARG A 104 8.88 -21.81 4.34
CA ARG A 104 9.64 -22.39 3.22
C ARG A 104 9.05 -21.99 1.86
N ASP A 105 8.63 -20.73 1.77
CA ASP A 105 7.95 -20.18 0.58
C ASP A 105 8.95 -19.43 -0.31
N GLU A 106 9.31 -20.09 -1.40
CA GLU A 106 10.22 -19.56 -2.39
C GLU A 106 9.65 -18.36 -3.17
N ALA A 107 8.32 -18.25 -3.30
CA ALA A 107 7.71 -17.10 -3.95
C ALA A 107 7.89 -15.83 -3.11
N LEU A 108 7.76 -15.93 -1.78
CA LEU A 108 8.06 -14.80 -0.88
C LEU A 108 9.53 -14.39 -0.96
N ARG A 109 10.46 -15.36 -1.02
CA ARG A 109 11.88 -15.08 -1.20
C ARG A 109 12.16 -14.31 -2.50
N ARG A 110 11.66 -14.81 -3.63
CA ARG A 110 11.80 -14.12 -4.94
C ARG A 110 11.17 -12.73 -4.96
N ARG A 111 10.10 -12.50 -4.19
CA ARG A 111 9.50 -11.16 -4.05
C ARG A 111 10.45 -10.21 -3.32
N ALA A 112 11.05 -10.67 -2.22
CA ALA A 112 12.04 -9.89 -1.47
C ALA A 112 13.30 -9.60 -2.28
N GLU A 113 13.77 -10.55 -3.09
CA GLU A 113 14.91 -10.36 -4.01
C GLU A 113 14.63 -9.23 -5.01
N ARG A 114 13.46 -9.23 -5.66
CA ARG A 114 13.07 -8.12 -6.56
C ARG A 114 12.98 -6.77 -5.87
N MET A 115 12.55 -6.74 -4.61
CA MET A 115 12.52 -5.51 -3.81
C MET A 115 13.95 -5.00 -3.54
N LEU A 116 14.87 -5.89 -3.21
CA LEU A 116 16.29 -5.57 -3.00
C LEU A 116 16.96 -5.08 -4.28
N ASP A 117 16.75 -5.78 -5.40
CA ASP A 117 17.26 -5.38 -6.71
C ASP A 117 16.77 -3.98 -7.10
N TRP A 118 15.48 -3.72 -6.90
CA TRP A 118 14.90 -2.40 -7.13
C TRP A 118 15.53 -1.33 -6.22
N LEU A 119 15.64 -1.58 -4.91
CA LEU A 119 16.28 -0.66 -3.98
C LEU A 119 17.71 -0.33 -4.41
N LEU A 120 18.53 -1.33 -4.75
CA LEU A 120 19.89 -1.12 -5.24
C LEU A 120 19.92 -0.28 -6.53
N SER A 121 18.94 -0.46 -7.42
CA SER A 121 18.86 0.28 -8.69
C SER A 121 18.59 1.78 -8.52
N ILE A 122 17.94 2.18 -7.43
CA ILE A 122 17.57 3.57 -7.13
C ILE A 122 18.49 4.23 -6.09
N GLN A 123 19.47 3.49 -5.56
CA GLN A 123 20.40 3.99 -4.55
C GLN A 123 21.37 4.99 -5.17
N PHE A 124 21.50 6.18 -4.57
CA PHE A 124 22.53 7.14 -4.97
C PHE A 124 23.91 6.66 -4.54
N ARG A 125 24.95 7.13 -5.23
CA ARG A 125 26.38 6.82 -4.96
C ARG A 125 26.86 7.14 -3.54
N LYS A 126 26.07 7.87 -2.74
CA LYS A 126 26.33 8.24 -1.32
C LYS A 126 25.32 7.59 -0.35
N ALA A 127 24.83 6.39 -0.67
CA ALA A 127 23.95 5.55 0.15
C ALA A 127 22.50 6.03 0.40
N GLY A 128 22.13 7.26 0.00
CA GLY A 128 20.75 7.76 0.10
C GLY A 128 19.81 7.23 -0.99
N PHE A 129 18.50 7.26 -0.73
CA PHE A 129 17.45 6.91 -1.67
C PHE A 129 16.64 8.15 -2.11
N ALA A 130 16.17 8.18 -3.36
CA ALA A 130 15.32 9.26 -3.83
C ALA A 130 13.89 9.13 -3.28
N ALA A 131 13.33 10.20 -2.73
CA ALA A 131 11.92 10.24 -2.31
C ALA A 131 10.94 10.15 -3.49
N GLU A 132 11.37 10.49 -4.71
CA GLU A 132 10.64 10.25 -5.95
C GLU A 132 11.59 9.75 -7.04
N PRO A 133 11.18 8.80 -7.90
CA PRO A 133 11.95 8.46 -9.10
C PRO A 133 11.86 9.62 -10.08
N SER A 134 12.86 10.51 -10.07
CA SER A 134 12.91 11.61 -11.04
C SER A 134 13.29 11.07 -12.42
N THR A 135 12.44 11.29 -13.41
CA THR A 135 12.60 10.84 -14.81
C THR A 135 13.75 11.52 -15.58
N LYS A 136 14.71 12.15 -14.89
CA LYS A 136 15.71 13.05 -15.50
C LYS A 136 17.15 12.66 -15.18
N LEU A 137 17.54 11.40 -15.33
CA LEU A 137 18.96 11.01 -15.39
C LEU A 137 19.19 9.93 -16.45
N ARG A 138 18.88 10.25 -17.70
CA ARG A 138 19.30 9.45 -18.87
C ARG A 138 20.00 10.32 -19.92
N ARG A 139 20.99 11.10 -19.49
CA ARG A 139 21.99 11.72 -20.39
C ARG A 139 23.28 11.89 -19.61
N TYR A 140 24.13 10.88 -19.69
CA TYR A 140 25.61 10.94 -19.75
C TYR A 140 26.08 9.50 -19.90
N ARG A 141 26.00 9.01 -21.13
CA ARG A 141 26.93 8.04 -21.70
C ARG A 141 27.63 8.76 -22.85
#